data_AF-A0A0F9JV08-F1
#
_entry.id   AF-A0A0F9JV08-F1
#
_cell.length_a   1.000
_cell.length_b   1.000
_cell.length_c   1.000
_cell.angle_alpha   90.00
_cell.angle_beta   90.00
_cell.angle_gamma   90.00
#
_symmetry.space_group_name_H-M   'P 1'
#
loop_
_entity.id
_entity.type
_entity.pdbx_description
1 polymer ?
#
loop_
_entity_poly.entity_id
_entity_poly.type
_entity_poly.pdbx_seq_one_letter_code
_entity_poly.pdbx_strand_id
1 'polypeptide(L)'
;MNLFGPVTLEETLLPPKLACQKCRLCYTNLHNPKIPVYGEGRKDIMVIGEAPGEEEDLNGRPWQGRAGRSLQREFKRAGIDLFRDCVSYNSINCRPTSSRGYNREPTNHEILMCRNHVLRAIYKYKPRIIFLLGTIAVRSVIGARWTKNLGGISKWRGWTIPDRELGAWLCPTFHPSYLIRMDSKAADTVFRADIRRALKLGTVPKFQKEEDQVTIVEETQDLIDLLIGQRIQRVAWDVETTGLKPYDIANHKIVAVAFCGSEDRAYVTPYPDMRKLKRVLADRRIRKIAQNMKFEATWTHMFGYDVRGQEWDTMLASHVHDNRSGVTGLKFQAYVRFGLVGYDDEIEPYLKGKNPKDSNSVNRIEEAMRTKRKQVLTYCGIDALVTYRLAMQQMEELGYAL
;
A
#
# COMPACT_ATOMS: atom_id res chain seq x y z
N MET A 1 -13.95 -12.62 -25.02
CA MET A 1 -12.71 -11.97 -25.49
C MET A 1 -12.57 -10.64 -24.77
N ASN A 2 -11.75 -10.56 -23.72
CA ASN A 2 -11.34 -9.28 -23.13
C ASN A 2 -10.23 -8.71 -24.03
N LEU A 3 -10.56 -7.71 -24.84
CA LEU A 3 -9.64 -7.04 -25.76
C LEU A 3 -8.78 -5.93 -25.10
N PHE A 4 -8.77 -5.86 -23.78
CA PHE A 4 -7.93 -4.92 -23.04
C PHE A 4 -7.17 -5.71 -21.98
N GLY A 5 -5.86 -5.88 -22.20
CA GLY A 5 -4.94 -6.24 -21.12
C GLY A 5 -4.92 -5.16 -20.03
N PRO A 6 -4.25 -5.38 -18.89
CA PRO A 6 -4.12 -4.35 -17.86
C PRO A 6 -3.52 -3.09 -18.47
N VAL A 7 -4.28 -2.00 -18.47
CA VAL A 7 -3.82 -0.70 -18.94
C VAL A 7 -2.73 -0.22 -17.98
N THR A 8 -1.53 0.02 -18.48
CA THR A 8 -0.42 0.54 -17.67
C THR A 8 -0.78 1.95 -17.17
N LEU A 9 -0.22 2.40 -16.03
CA LEU A 9 -0.45 3.79 -15.58
C LEU A 9 -0.04 4.77 -16.68
N GLU A 10 0.96 4.45 -17.51
CA GLU A 10 1.42 5.28 -18.62
C GLU A 10 0.35 5.50 -19.70
N GLU A 11 -0.43 4.47 -20.03
CA GLU A 11 -1.49 4.51 -21.05
C GLU A 11 -2.73 5.29 -20.60
N THR A 12 -2.92 5.48 -19.29
CA THR A 12 -4.03 6.29 -18.74
C THR A 12 -3.72 7.80 -18.63
N LEU A 13 -2.49 8.22 -18.94
CA LEU A 13 -2.05 9.61 -18.73
C LEU A 13 -2.53 10.53 -19.87
N LEU A 14 -3.30 11.58 -19.52
CA LEU A 14 -3.52 12.72 -20.41
C LEU A 14 -2.21 13.25 -21.03
N PRO A 15 -2.22 13.67 -22.31
CA PRO A 15 -1.05 14.27 -22.93
C PRO A 15 -0.55 15.50 -22.14
N PRO A 16 0.77 15.68 -21.97
CA PRO A 16 1.36 16.77 -21.18
C PRO A 16 0.84 18.17 -21.54
N LYS A 17 0.64 18.45 -22.84
CA LYS A 17 0.09 19.73 -23.31
C LYS A 17 -1.32 19.97 -22.78
N LEU A 18 -2.21 18.98 -22.88
CA LEU A 18 -3.59 19.08 -22.42
C LEU A 18 -3.66 19.20 -20.89
N ALA A 19 -2.80 18.47 -20.18
CA ALA A 19 -2.72 18.54 -18.72
C ALA A 19 -2.31 19.94 -18.23
N CYS A 20 -1.27 20.54 -18.83
CA CYS A 20 -0.86 21.91 -18.53
C CYS A 20 -1.97 22.94 -18.82
N GLN A 21 -2.67 22.80 -19.95
CA GLN A 21 -3.81 23.66 -20.31
C GLN A 21 -4.91 23.62 -19.24
N LYS A 22 -5.23 22.43 -18.71
CA LYS A 22 -6.25 22.24 -17.67
C LYS A 22 -5.81 22.69 -16.27
N CYS A 23 -4.52 22.65 -15.97
CA CYS A 23 -3.96 23.10 -14.69
C CYS A 23 -3.92 24.63 -14.56
N ARG A 24 -3.62 25.33 -15.67
CA ARG A 24 -3.51 26.79 -15.80
C ARG A 24 -2.38 27.49 -15.03
N LEU A 25 -1.67 26.82 -14.11
CA LEU A 25 -0.53 27.41 -13.38
C LEU A 25 0.57 27.95 -14.30
N CYS A 26 0.82 27.33 -15.46
CA CYS A 26 1.85 27.81 -16.37
C CYS A 26 1.49 29.10 -17.13
N TYR A 27 0.28 29.63 -16.95
CA TYR A 27 -0.17 30.89 -17.55
C TYR A 27 -0.27 32.02 -16.52
N THR A 28 0.17 31.79 -15.28
CA THR A 28 0.32 32.86 -14.30
C THR A 28 1.65 33.60 -14.52
N ASN A 29 1.81 34.76 -13.89
CA ASN A 29 3.03 35.56 -14.01
C ASN A 29 4.18 34.90 -13.23
N LEU A 30 4.88 33.96 -13.87
CA LEU A 30 6.01 33.19 -13.33
C LEU A 30 7.27 33.50 -14.13
N HIS A 31 8.42 33.50 -13.47
CA HIS A 31 9.71 33.70 -14.15
C HIS A 31 10.15 32.45 -14.91
N ASN A 32 9.99 31.27 -14.30
CA ASN A 32 10.35 30.00 -14.90
C ASN A 32 9.21 28.98 -14.72
N PRO A 33 8.13 29.08 -15.52
CA PRO A 33 7.08 28.07 -15.50
C PRO A 33 7.62 26.72 -15.99
N LYS A 34 7.08 25.63 -15.44
CA LYS A 34 7.41 24.24 -15.83
C LYS A 34 8.90 23.90 -15.62
N ILE A 35 9.42 24.20 -14.44
CA ILE A 35 10.80 23.86 -14.05
C ILE A 35 11.07 22.37 -14.35
N PRO A 36 12.09 22.03 -15.14
CA PRO A 36 12.37 20.66 -15.53
C PRO A 36 12.96 19.85 -14.37
N VAL A 37 13.07 18.54 -14.58
CA VAL A 37 13.89 17.67 -13.72
C VAL A 37 15.34 18.16 -13.76
N TYR A 38 15.99 18.20 -12.59
CA TYR A 38 17.35 18.73 -12.44
C TYR A 38 18.25 17.77 -11.66
N GLY A 39 19.52 17.66 -12.06
CA GLY A 39 20.51 16.78 -11.44
C GLY A 39 20.96 15.63 -12.35
N GLU A 40 22.04 14.96 -11.98
CA GLU A 40 22.71 13.93 -12.79
C GLU A 40 22.21 12.51 -12.50
N GLY A 41 21.69 12.24 -11.29
CA GLY A 41 21.10 10.94 -10.94
C GLY A 41 22.09 9.78 -10.82
N ARG A 42 23.38 10.01 -10.51
CA ARG A 42 24.42 8.96 -10.51
C ARG A 42 24.16 7.75 -9.59
N LYS A 43 23.27 7.87 -8.60
CA LYS A 43 22.92 6.78 -7.68
C LYS A 43 21.50 6.24 -7.89
N ASP A 44 20.87 6.59 -9.02
CA ASP A 44 19.49 6.21 -9.36
C ASP A 44 18.48 6.64 -8.26
N ILE A 45 18.71 7.80 -7.66
CA ILE A 45 17.81 8.37 -6.63
C ILE A 45 17.01 9.51 -7.26
N MET A 46 15.70 9.48 -7.10
CA MET A 46 14.83 10.62 -7.38
C MET A 46 14.31 11.23 -6.08
N VAL A 47 14.27 12.56 -6.03
CA VAL A 47 13.71 13.32 -4.90
C VAL A 47 12.56 14.17 -5.41
N ILE A 48 11.36 13.92 -4.88
CA ILE A 48 10.12 14.60 -5.28
C ILE A 48 9.61 15.45 -4.13
N GLY A 49 9.58 16.77 -4.34
CA GLY A 49 9.00 17.75 -3.42
C GLY A 49 7.55 18.12 -3.74
N GLU A 50 7.09 19.19 -3.10
CA GLU A 50 5.74 19.74 -3.28
C GLU A 50 5.64 20.53 -4.59
N ALA A 51 6.25 21.71 -4.64
CA ALA A 51 6.23 22.64 -5.77
C ALA A 51 7.41 23.62 -5.68
N PRO A 52 7.79 24.30 -6.78
CA PRO A 52 8.73 25.40 -6.73
C PRO A 52 8.28 26.51 -5.78
N GLY A 53 9.21 27.06 -5.00
CA GLY A 53 9.04 28.30 -4.26
C GLY A 53 9.50 29.51 -5.10
N GLU A 54 9.68 30.63 -4.41
CA GLU A 54 10.11 31.89 -5.04
C GLU A 54 11.50 31.82 -5.62
N GLU A 55 12.47 31.38 -4.82
CA GLU A 55 13.86 31.26 -5.27
C GLU A 55 13.96 30.24 -6.40
N GLU A 56 13.20 29.14 -6.36
CA GLU A 56 13.17 28.16 -7.45
C GLU A 56 12.57 28.74 -8.74
N ASP A 57 11.46 29.49 -8.66
CA ASP A 57 10.87 30.16 -9.82
C ASP A 57 11.82 31.21 -10.42
N LEU A 58 12.53 31.98 -9.60
CA LEU A 58 13.49 32.97 -10.10
C LEU A 58 14.70 32.33 -10.79
N ASN A 59 15.19 31.20 -10.27
CA ASN A 59 16.41 30.56 -10.75
C ASN A 59 16.17 29.45 -11.79
N GLY A 60 14.93 29.00 -11.97
CA GLY A 60 14.58 27.88 -12.85
C GLY A 60 15.15 26.53 -12.41
N ARG A 61 15.47 26.36 -11.12
CA ARG A 61 16.07 25.14 -10.55
C ARG A 61 15.36 24.75 -9.25
N PRO A 62 15.18 23.46 -8.93
CA PRO A 62 14.59 23.04 -7.66
C PRO A 62 15.55 23.21 -6.48
N TRP A 63 15.02 23.26 -5.25
CA TRP A 63 15.79 23.25 -4.00
C TRP A 63 16.77 24.41 -3.81
N GLN A 64 16.44 25.59 -4.32
CA GLN A 64 17.28 26.78 -4.21
C GLN A 64 17.05 27.50 -2.88
N GLY A 65 15.81 27.48 -2.35
CA GLY A 65 15.42 28.18 -1.12
C GLY A 65 15.92 27.55 0.18
N ARG A 66 15.53 28.14 1.31
CA ARG A 66 15.93 27.70 2.67
C ARG A 66 15.66 26.20 2.92
N ALA A 67 14.50 25.71 2.50
CA ALA A 67 14.15 24.29 2.63
C ALA A 67 15.07 23.38 1.80
N GLY A 68 15.38 23.79 0.56
CA GLY A 68 16.32 23.08 -0.31
C GLY A 68 17.74 23.04 0.23
N ARG A 69 18.26 24.17 0.74
CA ARG A 69 19.57 24.22 1.40
C ARG A 69 19.64 23.32 2.63
N SER A 70 18.55 23.21 3.40
CA SER A 70 18.46 22.26 4.52
C SER A 70 18.52 20.80 4.03
N LEU A 71 17.74 20.46 3.01
CA LEU A 71 17.73 19.13 2.39
C LEU A 71 19.13 18.72 1.89
N GLN A 72 19.80 19.61 1.16
CA GLN A 72 21.16 19.39 0.66
C GLN A 72 22.13 19.05 1.80
N ARG A 73 22.03 19.75 2.94
CA ARG A 73 22.87 19.51 4.12
C ARG A 73 22.61 18.14 4.73
N GLU A 74 21.35 17.73 4.86
CA GLU A 74 20.97 16.44 5.41
C GLU A 74 21.35 15.27 4.48
N PHE A 75 21.17 15.43 3.17
CA PHE A 75 21.62 14.44 2.19
C PHE A 75 23.15 14.31 2.19
N LYS A 76 23.87 15.43 2.27
CA LYS A 76 25.34 15.43 2.36
C LYS A 76 25.83 14.69 3.61
N ARG A 77 25.15 14.84 4.75
CA ARG A 77 25.44 14.06 5.98
C ARG A 77 25.25 12.56 5.80
N ALA A 78 24.36 12.15 4.90
CA ALA A 78 24.16 10.75 4.53
C ALA A 78 25.08 10.28 3.37
N GLY A 79 26.05 11.10 2.95
CA GLY A 79 26.97 10.77 1.86
C GLY A 79 26.35 10.86 0.46
N ILE A 80 25.24 11.60 0.33
CA ILE A 80 24.53 11.82 -0.94
C ILE A 80 24.64 13.30 -1.33
N ASP A 81 25.13 13.56 -2.53
CA ASP A 81 25.03 14.90 -3.13
C ASP A 81 23.69 15.04 -3.87
N LEU A 82 22.86 16.00 -3.48
CA LEU A 82 21.49 16.13 -4.01
C LEU A 82 21.43 16.34 -5.53
N PHE A 83 22.43 16.97 -6.14
CA PHE A 83 22.41 17.31 -7.57
C PHE A 83 23.28 16.41 -8.42
N ARG A 84 24.35 15.83 -7.85
CA ARG A 84 25.19 14.86 -8.56
C ARG A 84 24.64 13.44 -8.43
N ASP A 85 24.17 13.04 -7.25
CA ASP A 85 23.77 11.65 -7.01
C ASP A 85 22.27 11.43 -7.26
N CYS A 86 21.45 12.49 -7.21
CA CYS A 86 20.01 12.41 -7.40
C CYS A 86 19.52 13.20 -8.62
N VAL A 87 18.32 12.86 -9.07
CA VAL A 87 17.47 13.74 -9.88
C VAL A 87 16.37 14.34 -9.02
N SER A 88 16.19 15.64 -9.12
CA SER A 88 15.26 16.44 -8.32
C SER A 88 14.08 16.89 -9.15
N TYR A 89 12.87 16.72 -8.62
CA TYR A 89 11.64 17.18 -9.22
C TYR A 89 10.61 17.57 -8.14
N ASN A 90 9.47 18.10 -8.57
CA ASN A 90 8.36 18.43 -7.69
C ASN A 90 7.06 17.79 -8.20
N SER A 91 6.13 17.57 -7.28
CA SER A 91 4.81 17.04 -7.59
C SER A 91 4.05 17.92 -8.58
N ILE A 92 4.31 19.22 -8.52
CA ILE A 92 3.91 20.20 -9.52
C ILE A 92 5.14 21.01 -9.92
N ASN A 93 5.32 21.29 -11.21
CA ASN A 93 6.52 21.93 -11.74
C ASN A 93 6.38 23.45 -11.99
N CYS A 94 5.28 24.06 -11.55
CA CYS A 94 5.05 25.50 -11.58
C CYS A 94 4.80 26.00 -10.15
N ARG A 95 5.31 27.18 -9.79
CA ARG A 95 5.08 27.81 -8.47
C ARG A 95 3.59 28.19 -8.32
N PRO A 96 2.84 27.61 -7.36
CA PRO A 96 1.47 28.03 -7.08
C PRO A 96 1.49 29.30 -6.23
N THR A 97 0.91 30.37 -6.74
CA THR A 97 0.81 31.66 -6.04
C THR A 97 -0.63 32.00 -5.65
N SER A 98 -0.78 32.72 -4.54
CA SER A 98 -2.01 33.43 -4.19
C SER A 98 -2.18 34.69 -5.04
N SER A 99 -3.34 35.34 -4.97
CA SER A 99 -3.58 36.64 -5.63
C SER A 99 -2.61 37.75 -5.20
N ARG A 100 -1.95 37.60 -4.04
CA ARG A 100 -0.95 38.53 -3.51
C ARG A 100 0.50 38.13 -3.84
N GLY A 101 0.71 37.11 -4.67
CA GLY A 101 2.04 36.64 -5.07
C GLY A 101 2.73 35.68 -4.09
N TYR A 102 2.18 35.46 -2.89
CA TYR A 102 2.74 34.51 -1.92
C TYR A 102 2.52 33.05 -2.33
N ASN A 103 3.44 32.17 -1.91
CA ASN A 103 3.30 30.72 -2.08
C ASN A 103 2.01 30.22 -1.41
N ARG A 104 1.32 29.31 -2.07
CA ARG A 104 0.21 28.55 -1.49
C ARG A 104 0.40 27.06 -1.70
N GLU A 105 -0.28 26.25 -0.89
CA GLU A 105 -0.36 24.82 -1.15
C GLU A 105 -1.07 24.59 -2.50
N PRO A 106 -0.59 23.64 -3.31
CA PRO A 106 -1.31 23.26 -4.51
C PRO A 106 -2.62 22.53 -4.22
N THR A 107 -3.58 22.72 -5.11
CA THR A 107 -4.87 22.03 -5.06
C THR A 107 -4.76 20.58 -5.56
N ASN A 108 -5.70 19.72 -5.15
CA ASN A 108 -5.77 18.35 -5.66
C ASN A 108 -5.91 18.28 -7.19
N HIS A 109 -6.62 19.24 -7.79
CA HIS A 109 -6.73 19.35 -9.24
C HIS A 109 -5.38 19.61 -9.90
N GLU A 110 -4.61 20.56 -9.39
CA GLU A 110 -3.26 20.87 -9.91
C GLU A 110 -2.32 19.67 -9.77
N ILE A 111 -2.38 18.95 -8.64
CA ILE A 111 -1.58 17.74 -8.40
C ILE A 111 -1.98 16.66 -9.42
N LEU A 112 -3.28 16.42 -9.59
CA LEU A 112 -3.80 15.43 -10.53
C LEU A 112 -3.36 15.74 -11.97
N MET A 113 -3.47 17.01 -12.38
CA MET A 113 -3.06 17.42 -13.73
C MET A 113 -1.54 17.29 -13.91
N CYS A 114 -0.72 17.64 -12.91
CA CYS A 114 0.73 17.60 -13.05
C CYS A 114 1.34 16.19 -12.86
N ARG A 115 0.60 15.27 -12.23
CA ARG A 115 1.03 13.88 -11.97
C ARG A 115 1.61 13.19 -13.20
N ASN A 116 1.04 13.42 -14.39
CA ASN A 116 1.52 12.78 -15.62
C ASN A 116 2.97 13.16 -15.95
N HIS A 117 3.37 14.39 -15.65
CA HIS A 117 4.76 14.82 -15.83
C HIS A 117 5.68 14.13 -14.83
N VAL A 118 5.22 13.94 -13.59
CA VAL A 118 5.97 13.23 -12.54
C VAL A 118 6.17 11.77 -12.92
N LEU A 119 5.12 11.06 -13.32
CA LEU A 119 5.24 9.64 -13.71
C LEU A 119 6.12 9.45 -14.94
N ARG A 120 5.99 10.31 -15.96
CA ARG A 120 6.89 10.30 -17.13
C ARG A 120 8.34 10.57 -16.76
N ALA A 121 8.59 11.46 -15.80
CA ALA A 121 9.94 11.68 -15.29
C ALA A 121 10.48 10.40 -14.60
N ILE A 122 9.68 9.74 -13.78
CA ILE A 122 10.06 8.47 -13.15
C ILE A 122 10.39 7.42 -14.22
N TYR A 123 9.52 7.22 -15.22
CA TYR A 123 9.77 6.26 -16.31
C TYR A 123 11.01 6.58 -17.16
N LYS A 124 11.30 7.88 -17.36
CA LYS A 124 12.50 8.33 -18.07
C LYS A 124 13.77 8.05 -17.30
N TYR A 125 13.80 8.41 -16.01
CA TYR A 125 15.02 8.34 -15.19
C TYR A 125 15.21 7.00 -14.47
N LYS A 126 14.17 6.15 -14.43
CA LYS A 126 14.18 4.80 -13.83
C LYS A 126 14.88 4.75 -12.46
N PRO A 127 14.53 5.63 -11.52
CA PRO A 127 15.19 5.66 -10.23
C PRO A 127 14.93 4.37 -9.46
N ARG A 128 15.94 3.88 -8.75
CA ARG A 128 15.82 2.75 -7.82
C ARG A 128 15.14 3.16 -6.51
N ILE A 129 15.37 4.40 -6.06
CA ILE A 129 14.77 4.96 -4.83
C ILE A 129 14.10 6.29 -5.17
N ILE A 130 12.87 6.48 -4.69
CA ILE A 130 12.11 7.72 -4.83
C ILE A 130 11.76 8.26 -3.45
N PHE A 131 12.44 9.34 -3.04
CA PHE A 131 12.07 10.08 -1.84
C PHE A 131 10.85 10.96 -2.11
N LEU A 132 9.78 10.75 -1.34
CA LEU A 132 8.56 11.56 -1.41
C LEU A 132 8.51 12.50 -0.21
N LEU A 133 8.83 13.78 -0.43
CA LEU A 133 8.97 14.75 0.65
C LEU A 133 7.64 15.44 0.93
N GLY A 134 6.97 15.02 2.01
CA GLY A 134 5.70 15.59 2.47
C GLY A 134 4.45 15.01 1.81
N THR A 135 3.28 15.48 2.28
CA THR A 135 1.97 14.94 1.88
C THR A 135 1.69 15.13 0.38
N ILE A 136 2.16 16.23 -0.23
CA ILE A 136 1.89 16.50 -1.64
C ILE A 136 2.63 15.51 -2.56
N ALA A 137 3.88 15.16 -2.24
CA ALA A 137 4.63 14.12 -2.94
C ALA A 137 3.96 12.74 -2.81
N VAL A 138 3.46 12.41 -1.62
CA VAL A 138 2.66 11.21 -1.38
C VAL A 138 1.37 11.22 -2.22
N ARG A 139 0.61 12.32 -2.25
CA ARG A 139 -0.59 12.47 -3.09
C ARG A 139 -0.29 12.34 -4.58
N SER A 140 0.85 12.88 -5.03
CA SER A 140 1.25 12.82 -6.44
C SER A 140 1.56 11.40 -6.89
N VAL A 141 2.40 10.68 -6.14
CA VAL A 141 2.88 9.35 -6.54
C VAL A 141 2.03 8.23 -5.95
N ILE A 142 2.01 8.06 -4.62
CA ILE A 142 1.25 6.99 -3.94
C ILE A 142 -0.25 7.14 -4.20
N GLY A 143 -0.78 8.37 -4.26
CA GLY A 143 -2.20 8.62 -4.58
C GLY A 143 -2.64 8.23 -5.99
N ALA A 144 -1.74 7.75 -6.87
CA ALA A 144 -2.11 7.10 -8.12
C ALA A 144 -2.16 5.56 -8.04
N ARG A 145 -1.76 4.98 -6.90
CA ARG A 145 -1.79 3.53 -6.63
C ARG A 145 -2.83 3.23 -5.55
N TRP A 146 -2.79 3.99 -4.47
CA TRP A 146 -3.64 3.81 -3.30
C TRP A 146 -4.94 4.63 -3.44
N THR A 147 -6.02 3.95 -3.83
CA THR A 147 -7.36 4.53 -4.06
C THR A 147 -8.14 4.80 -2.76
N LYS A 148 -7.71 4.17 -1.65
CA LYS A 148 -8.33 4.35 -0.32
C LYS A 148 -7.88 5.66 0.34
N ASN A 149 -8.40 5.96 1.52
CA ASN A 149 -8.03 7.20 2.22
C ASN A 149 -6.50 7.27 2.47
N LEU A 150 -5.88 8.24 1.80
CA LEU A 150 -4.45 8.47 1.85
C LEU A 150 -4.03 9.09 3.19
N GLY A 151 -4.82 9.95 3.81
CA GLY A 151 -4.41 10.67 5.02
C GLY A 151 -3.19 11.60 4.81
N GLY A 152 -2.49 11.93 5.89
CA GLY A 152 -1.33 12.82 5.89
C GLY A 152 0.01 12.09 5.94
N ILE A 153 1.12 12.84 5.77
CA ILE A 153 2.48 12.30 5.76
C ILE A 153 2.83 11.43 6.98
N SER A 154 2.26 11.71 8.17
CA SER A 154 2.52 10.93 9.38
C SER A 154 2.18 9.45 9.22
N LYS A 155 1.14 9.11 8.44
CA LYS A 155 0.77 7.72 8.13
C LYS A 155 1.82 7.01 7.26
N TRP A 156 2.48 7.76 6.39
CA TRP A 156 3.35 7.22 5.33
C TRP A 156 4.82 7.25 5.66
N ARG A 157 5.30 8.25 6.41
CA ARG A 157 6.73 8.44 6.64
C ARG A 157 7.40 7.14 7.06
N GLY A 158 8.62 6.93 6.60
CA GLY A 158 9.51 5.84 6.98
C GLY A 158 9.10 4.43 6.56
N TRP A 159 7.96 4.24 5.90
CA TRP A 159 7.74 3.04 5.10
C TRP A 159 8.69 3.03 3.90
N THR A 160 9.10 1.85 3.48
CA THR A 160 9.91 1.61 2.27
C THR A 160 9.11 0.70 1.36
N ILE A 161 8.33 1.30 0.47
CA ILE A 161 7.27 0.62 -0.26
C ILE A 161 7.82 0.13 -1.61
N PRO A 162 7.78 -1.17 -1.92
CA PRO A 162 8.22 -1.66 -3.22
C PRO A 162 7.13 -1.38 -4.26
N ASP A 163 7.30 -0.38 -5.11
CA ASP A 163 6.36 -0.13 -6.22
C ASP A 163 6.73 -1.06 -7.39
N ARG A 164 5.87 -2.06 -7.62
CA ARG A 164 6.08 -3.13 -8.61
C ARG A 164 6.03 -2.62 -10.05
N GLU A 165 5.28 -1.55 -10.32
CA GLU A 165 5.10 -1.01 -11.66
C GLU A 165 6.23 -0.04 -12.02
N LEU A 166 6.60 0.83 -11.09
CA LEU A 166 7.73 1.75 -11.26
C LEU A 166 9.09 1.04 -11.15
N GLY A 167 9.13 -0.15 -10.56
CA GLY A 167 10.37 -0.87 -10.28
C GLY A 167 11.27 -0.15 -9.27
N ALA A 168 10.67 0.60 -8.34
CA ALA A 168 11.37 1.52 -7.44
C ALA A 168 10.84 1.46 -6.01
N TRP A 169 11.70 1.78 -5.04
CA TRP A 169 11.28 1.95 -3.65
C TRP A 169 10.71 3.35 -3.43
N LEU A 170 9.45 3.45 -3.01
CA LEU A 170 8.86 4.71 -2.57
C LEU A 170 9.17 4.92 -1.09
N CYS A 171 9.89 6.01 -0.79
CA CYS A 171 10.40 6.33 0.53
C CYS A 171 9.83 7.69 0.99
N PRO A 172 8.55 7.73 1.43
CA PRO A 172 7.97 8.93 2.00
C PRO A 172 8.66 9.37 3.30
N THR A 173 8.87 10.67 3.44
CA THR A 173 9.36 11.29 4.68
C THR A 173 8.91 12.75 4.78
N PHE A 174 9.26 13.43 5.87
CA PHE A 174 8.87 14.82 6.09
C PHE A 174 9.45 15.76 5.03
N HIS A 175 8.69 16.81 4.71
CA HIS A 175 9.20 17.89 3.89
C HIS A 175 10.19 18.76 4.71
N PRO A 176 11.32 19.23 4.13
CA PRO A 176 12.29 20.04 4.87
C PRO A 176 11.72 21.33 5.49
N SER A 177 10.68 21.92 4.87
CA SER A 177 9.99 23.09 5.45
C SER A 177 9.28 22.75 6.78
N TYR A 178 8.80 21.52 6.96
CA TYR A 178 8.22 21.08 8.24
C TYR A 178 9.30 21.01 9.33
N LEU A 179 10.48 20.48 9.01
CA LEU A 179 11.62 20.40 9.95
C LEU A 179 12.05 21.79 10.41
N ILE A 180 12.15 22.74 9.47
CA ILE A 180 12.50 24.14 9.78
C ILE A 180 11.44 24.80 10.67
N ARG A 181 10.15 24.55 10.43
CA ARG A 181 9.06 25.16 11.22
C ARG A 181 8.95 24.57 12.62
N MET A 182 9.14 23.26 12.76
CA MET A 182 9.07 22.58 14.05
C MET A 182 10.30 22.82 14.92
N ASP A 183 11.46 23.06 14.28
CA ASP A 183 12.76 23.27 14.93
C ASP A 183 13.02 22.23 16.05
N SER A 184 12.79 20.96 15.72
CA SER A 184 12.79 19.86 16.69
C SER A 184 13.84 18.81 16.36
N LYS A 185 14.72 18.55 17.33
CA LYS A 185 15.73 17.47 17.24
C LYS A 185 15.09 16.09 17.02
N ALA A 186 13.88 15.87 17.51
CA ALA A 186 13.15 14.62 17.31
C ALA A 186 12.75 14.46 15.83
N ALA A 187 12.17 15.51 15.21
CA ALA A 187 11.79 15.50 13.80
C ALA A 187 13.01 15.29 12.88
N ASP A 188 14.12 15.97 13.16
CA ASP A 188 15.40 15.78 12.48
C ASP A 188 15.92 14.33 12.58
N THR A 189 15.83 13.75 13.78
CA THR A 189 16.30 12.37 14.02
C THR A 189 15.48 11.36 13.22
N VAL A 190 14.15 11.53 13.20
CA VAL A 190 13.23 10.71 12.39
C VAL A 190 13.54 10.85 10.90
N PHE A 191 13.70 12.08 10.41
CA PHE A 191 14.03 12.34 9.01
C PHE A 191 15.35 11.67 8.59
N ARG A 192 16.40 11.82 9.40
CA ARG A 192 17.70 11.14 9.16
C ARG A 192 17.60 9.63 9.23
N ALA A 193 16.73 9.08 10.08
CA ALA A 193 16.50 7.64 10.16
C ALA A 193 15.79 7.11 8.92
N ASP A 194 14.79 7.83 8.41
CA ASP A 194 14.08 7.48 7.17
C ASP A 194 15.03 7.50 5.95
N ILE A 195 15.88 8.51 5.82
CA ILE A 195 16.91 8.56 4.77
C ILE A 195 17.85 7.35 4.86
N ARG A 196 18.39 7.08 6.06
CA ARG A 196 19.32 5.95 6.26
C ARG A 196 18.66 4.60 5.97
N ARG A 197 17.37 4.43 6.30
CA ARG A 197 16.62 3.21 5.97
C ARG A 197 16.50 3.04 4.46
N ALA A 198 16.10 4.09 3.75
CA ALA A 198 15.95 4.06 2.30
C ALA A 198 17.26 3.75 1.57
N LEU A 199 18.37 4.35 1.98
CA LEU A 199 19.68 4.16 1.32
C LEU A 199 20.25 2.74 1.47
N LYS A 200 19.76 1.94 2.43
CA LYS A 200 20.14 0.53 2.61
C LYS A 200 19.39 -0.43 1.71
N LEU A 201 18.33 0.02 1.05
CA LEU A 201 17.50 -0.85 0.22
C LEU A 201 18.30 -1.35 -0.98
N GLY A 202 18.05 -2.59 -1.38
CA GLY A 202 18.57 -3.18 -2.62
C GLY A 202 17.69 -2.85 -3.82
N THR A 203 17.67 -3.75 -4.79
CA THR A 203 16.68 -3.76 -5.87
C THR A 203 15.31 -4.16 -5.33
N VAL A 204 14.24 -3.63 -5.93
CA VAL A 204 12.87 -4.10 -5.62
C VAL A 204 12.77 -5.59 -5.96
N PRO A 205 12.26 -6.44 -5.05
CA PRO A 205 12.08 -7.86 -5.33
C PRO A 205 11.14 -8.08 -6.52
N LYS A 206 11.35 -9.18 -7.25
CA LYS A 206 10.38 -9.62 -8.25
C LYS A 206 9.26 -10.39 -7.54
N PHE A 207 8.02 -10.03 -7.83
CA PHE A 207 6.85 -10.70 -7.28
C PHE A 207 6.17 -11.53 -8.37
N GLN A 208 5.72 -12.73 -8.00
CA GLN A 208 4.76 -13.48 -8.81
C GLN A 208 3.37 -12.89 -8.60
N LYS A 209 2.51 -13.02 -9.60
CA LYS A 209 1.10 -12.62 -9.48
C LYS A 209 0.43 -13.45 -8.40
N GLU A 210 -0.18 -12.80 -7.43
CA GLU A 210 -0.85 -13.48 -6.33
C GLU A 210 -2.03 -14.34 -6.82
N GLU A 211 -2.69 -13.95 -7.90
CA GLU A 211 -3.79 -14.72 -8.50
C GLU A 211 -3.34 -16.11 -9.00
N ASP A 212 -2.11 -16.23 -9.50
CA ASP A 212 -1.54 -17.50 -9.99
C ASP A 212 -1.13 -18.45 -8.85
N GLN A 213 -1.12 -17.92 -7.62
CA GLN A 213 -0.77 -18.62 -6.39
C GLN A 213 -2.01 -19.07 -5.59
N VAL A 214 -3.21 -18.75 -6.07
CA VAL A 214 -4.47 -19.21 -5.47
C VAL A 214 -5.02 -20.39 -6.26
N THR A 215 -5.28 -21.49 -5.54
CA THR A 215 -5.92 -22.68 -6.09
C THR A 215 -7.32 -22.84 -5.51
N ILE A 216 -8.33 -22.83 -6.37
CA ILE A 216 -9.72 -23.10 -5.97
C ILE A 216 -9.91 -24.61 -5.86
N VAL A 217 -10.39 -25.05 -4.70
CA VAL A 217 -10.70 -26.44 -4.37
C VAL A 217 -12.18 -26.53 -4.06
N GLU A 218 -12.94 -27.21 -4.92
CA GLU A 218 -14.40 -27.21 -4.87
C GLU A 218 -14.94 -27.91 -3.60
N GLU A 219 -14.32 -29.02 -3.20
CA GLU A 219 -14.77 -29.81 -2.06
C GLU A 219 -13.96 -29.51 -0.80
N THR A 220 -14.66 -29.37 0.34
CA THR A 220 -14.01 -29.13 1.64
C THR A 220 -13.12 -30.30 2.05
N GLN A 221 -13.46 -31.52 1.64
CA GLN A 221 -12.65 -32.70 1.99
C GLN A 221 -11.29 -32.68 1.28
N ASP A 222 -11.27 -32.33 -0.01
CA ASP A 222 -10.04 -32.23 -0.80
C ASP A 222 -9.10 -31.16 -0.24
N LEU A 223 -9.66 -30.02 0.21
CA LEU A 223 -8.90 -28.97 0.90
C LEU A 223 -8.23 -29.51 2.17
N ILE A 224 -8.97 -30.26 3.00
CA ILE A 224 -8.43 -30.86 4.22
C ILE A 224 -7.31 -31.85 3.88
N ASP A 225 -7.51 -32.68 2.87
CA ASP A 225 -6.54 -33.70 2.49
C ASP A 225 -5.26 -33.08 1.91
N LEU A 226 -5.36 -31.96 1.18
CA LEU A 226 -4.21 -31.16 0.76
C LEU A 226 -3.43 -30.60 1.97
N LEU A 227 -4.12 -29.97 2.93
CA LEU A 227 -3.48 -29.35 4.09
C LEU A 227 -2.78 -30.40 5.00
N ILE A 228 -3.44 -31.54 5.23
CA ILE A 228 -2.88 -32.62 6.03
C ILE A 228 -1.74 -33.32 5.28
N GLY A 229 -1.91 -33.59 3.98
CA GLY A 229 -0.91 -34.25 3.14
C GLY A 229 0.39 -33.47 3.04
N GLN A 230 0.31 -32.14 3.03
CA GLN A 230 1.48 -31.23 3.05
C GLN A 230 2.17 -31.13 4.42
N ARG A 231 1.63 -31.78 5.47
CA ARG A 231 2.16 -31.74 6.84
C ARG A 231 2.36 -30.30 7.36
N ILE A 232 1.43 -29.42 7.04
CA ILE A 232 1.50 -28.01 7.39
C ILE A 232 1.53 -27.85 8.92
N GLN A 233 2.56 -27.17 9.42
CA GLN A 233 2.68 -26.85 10.86
C GLN A 233 2.01 -25.52 11.21
N ARG A 234 2.08 -24.53 10.31
CA ARG A 234 1.45 -23.22 10.43
C ARG A 234 0.55 -22.94 9.26
N VAL A 235 -0.65 -22.47 9.52
CA VAL A 235 -1.60 -22.13 8.47
C VAL A 235 -2.24 -20.78 8.77
N ALA A 236 -2.14 -19.86 7.82
CA ALA A 236 -3.00 -18.70 7.76
C ALA A 236 -4.36 -19.12 7.22
N TRP A 237 -5.44 -18.61 7.80
CA TRP A 237 -6.76 -18.82 7.23
C TRP A 237 -7.56 -17.53 7.25
N ASP A 238 -8.45 -17.45 6.28
CA ASP A 238 -9.35 -16.32 6.09
C ASP A 238 -10.74 -16.84 5.74
N VAL A 239 -11.79 -16.13 6.17
CA VAL A 239 -13.19 -16.47 5.87
C VAL A 239 -13.90 -15.27 5.29
N GLU A 240 -14.52 -15.47 4.14
CA GLU A 240 -15.43 -14.50 3.55
C GLU A 240 -16.86 -14.77 3.98
N THR A 241 -17.55 -13.72 4.42
CA THR A 241 -18.80 -13.84 5.16
C THR A 241 -19.83 -12.83 4.70
N THR A 242 -21.11 -13.13 4.91
CA THR A 242 -22.20 -12.23 4.50
C THR A 242 -22.43 -11.05 5.45
N GLY A 243 -21.60 -10.88 6.49
CA GLY A 243 -21.70 -9.78 7.46
C GLY A 243 -20.51 -9.75 8.42
N LEU A 244 -20.52 -8.84 9.39
CA LEU A 244 -19.40 -8.71 10.34
C LEU A 244 -19.56 -9.57 11.60
N LYS A 245 -20.77 -10.05 11.87
CA LYS A 245 -21.12 -10.79 13.08
C LYS A 245 -21.98 -11.98 12.69
N PRO A 246 -21.78 -13.17 13.28
CA PRO A 246 -22.50 -14.36 12.85
C PRO A 246 -23.80 -14.61 13.63
N TYR A 247 -24.28 -13.64 14.42
CA TYR A 247 -25.34 -13.89 15.42
C TYR A 247 -26.74 -14.04 14.81
N ASP A 248 -26.99 -13.49 13.63
CA ASP A 248 -28.18 -13.79 12.84
C ASP A 248 -27.92 -15.01 11.94
N ILE A 249 -27.90 -16.20 12.57
CA ILE A 249 -27.53 -17.47 11.93
C ILE A 249 -28.44 -17.79 10.73
N ALA A 250 -29.68 -17.30 10.72
CA ALA A 250 -30.62 -17.54 9.63
C ALA A 250 -30.19 -16.84 8.34
N ASN A 251 -29.55 -15.66 8.45
CA ASN A 251 -29.17 -14.82 7.32
C ASN A 251 -27.66 -14.79 7.05
N HIS A 252 -26.85 -15.20 8.03
CA HIS A 252 -25.40 -15.15 7.94
C HIS A 252 -24.76 -16.47 7.50
N LYS A 253 -23.80 -16.38 6.58
CA LYS A 253 -23.09 -17.52 6.00
C LYS A 253 -21.61 -17.21 5.81
N ILE A 254 -20.80 -18.25 5.86
CA ILE A 254 -19.44 -18.25 5.30
C ILE A 254 -19.57 -18.68 3.84
N VAL A 255 -19.16 -17.82 2.91
CA VAL A 255 -19.26 -18.06 1.47
C VAL A 255 -17.96 -18.59 0.87
N ALA A 256 -16.84 -18.37 1.55
CA ALA A 256 -15.55 -18.96 1.20
C ALA A 256 -14.66 -19.09 2.44
N VAL A 257 -13.75 -20.06 2.41
CA VAL A 257 -12.63 -20.16 3.34
C VAL A 257 -11.35 -20.39 2.56
N ALA A 258 -10.29 -19.69 2.93
CA ALA A 258 -8.97 -19.90 2.38
C ALA A 258 -7.99 -20.35 3.47
N PHE A 259 -7.04 -21.18 3.08
CA PHE A 259 -5.91 -21.60 3.89
C PHE A 259 -4.61 -21.42 3.12
N CYS A 260 -3.57 -20.97 3.81
CA CYS A 260 -2.24 -20.79 3.25
C CYS A 260 -1.20 -21.28 4.26
N GLY A 261 -0.39 -22.27 3.87
CA GLY A 261 0.66 -22.84 4.72
C GLY A 261 2.08 -22.58 4.23
N SER A 262 2.23 -21.73 3.21
CA SER A 262 3.50 -21.45 2.52
C SER A 262 3.50 -20.03 1.97
N GLU A 263 4.66 -19.51 1.54
CA GLU A 263 4.73 -18.16 0.98
C GLU A 263 4.22 -18.03 -0.46
N ASP A 264 3.94 -19.14 -1.15
CA ASP A 264 3.71 -19.17 -2.60
C ASP A 264 2.42 -19.92 -3.04
N ARG A 265 1.64 -20.45 -2.09
CA ARG A 265 0.41 -21.17 -2.42
C ARG A 265 -0.67 -21.04 -1.35
N ALA A 266 -1.85 -20.62 -1.78
CA ALA A 266 -3.09 -20.64 -1.00
C ALA A 266 -4.16 -21.50 -1.66
N TYR A 267 -5.00 -22.14 -0.84
CA TYR A 267 -6.11 -22.97 -1.27
C TYR A 267 -7.41 -22.37 -0.75
N VAL A 268 -8.43 -22.28 -1.60
CA VAL A 268 -9.73 -21.68 -1.24
C VAL A 268 -10.89 -22.59 -1.62
N THR A 269 -11.85 -22.74 -0.71
CA THR A 269 -13.06 -23.53 -0.93
C THR A 269 -14.31 -22.66 -0.80
N PRO A 270 -15.22 -22.67 -1.79
CA PRO A 270 -16.51 -22.00 -1.72
C PRO A 270 -17.48 -22.76 -0.80
N TYR A 271 -18.33 -22.04 -0.07
CA TYR A 271 -19.39 -22.58 0.80
C TYR A 271 -18.95 -23.81 1.62
N PRO A 272 -17.91 -23.66 2.47
CA PRO A 272 -17.26 -24.80 3.11
C PRO A 272 -18.15 -25.52 4.13
N ASP A 273 -17.97 -26.84 4.25
CA ASP A 273 -18.49 -27.60 5.38
C ASP A 273 -17.59 -27.37 6.61
N MET A 274 -17.95 -26.36 7.39
CA MET A 274 -17.22 -25.96 8.59
C MET A 274 -17.12 -27.07 9.64
N ARG A 275 -18.01 -28.07 9.65
CA ARG A 275 -17.91 -29.20 10.60
C ARG A 275 -16.73 -30.10 10.27
N LYS A 276 -16.42 -30.31 8.98
CA LYS A 276 -15.23 -31.06 8.54
C LYS A 276 -13.94 -30.32 8.89
N LEU A 277 -13.94 -28.99 8.77
CA LEU A 277 -12.77 -28.16 9.07
C LEU A 277 -12.34 -28.18 10.53
N LYS A 278 -13.15 -28.72 11.44
CA LYS A 278 -12.75 -29.03 12.83
C LYS A 278 -11.44 -29.82 12.89
N ARG A 279 -11.21 -30.73 11.92
CA ARG A 279 -9.96 -31.52 11.82
C ARG A 279 -8.70 -30.68 11.70
N VAL A 280 -8.81 -29.47 11.14
CA VAL A 280 -7.70 -28.52 10.97
C VAL A 280 -7.76 -27.45 12.06
N LEU A 281 -8.90 -26.75 12.17
CA LEU A 281 -9.06 -25.57 13.01
C LEU A 281 -9.05 -25.89 14.52
N ALA A 282 -9.50 -27.07 14.95
CA ALA A 282 -9.47 -27.48 16.35
C ALA A 282 -8.19 -28.27 16.74
N ASP A 283 -7.32 -28.60 15.80
CA ASP A 283 -6.08 -29.35 16.08
C ASP A 283 -4.98 -28.41 16.62
N ARG A 284 -4.63 -28.53 17.90
CA ARG A 284 -3.59 -27.70 18.54
C ARG A 284 -2.19 -27.83 17.91
N ARG A 285 -1.92 -28.92 17.18
CA ARG A 285 -0.63 -29.18 16.53
C ARG A 285 -0.45 -28.34 15.27
N ILE A 286 -1.56 -27.98 14.62
CA ILE A 286 -1.56 -27.03 13.51
C ILE A 286 -1.71 -25.64 14.12
N ARG A 287 -0.69 -24.80 13.96
CA ARG A 287 -0.63 -23.44 14.49
C ARG A 287 -1.34 -22.50 13.54
N LYS A 288 -2.14 -21.59 14.11
CA LYS A 288 -3.11 -20.77 13.39
C LYS A 288 -2.66 -19.33 13.32
N ILE A 289 -2.71 -18.77 12.12
CA ILE A 289 -2.40 -17.39 11.80
C ILE A 289 -3.66 -16.75 11.21
N ALA A 290 -4.01 -15.55 11.64
CA ALA A 290 -5.14 -14.81 11.10
C ALA A 290 -4.84 -13.32 11.07
N GLN A 291 -5.50 -12.58 10.18
CA GLN A 291 -5.41 -11.13 10.22
C GLN A 291 -6.16 -10.56 11.41
N ASN A 292 -7.30 -11.15 11.79
CA ASN A 292 -8.05 -10.76 12.96
C ASN A 292 -8.54 -12.01 13.69
N MET A 293 -7.65 -12.68 14.40
CA MET A 293 -7.89 -13.97 15.08
C MET A 293 -9.25 -14.06 15.77
N LYS A 294 -9.66 -12.98 16.45
CA LYS A 294 -10.96 -12.90 17.13
C LYS A 294 -12.14 -13.01 16.17
N PHE A 295 -12.13 -12.31 15.05
CA PHE A 295 -13.21 -12.34 14.06
C PHE A 295 -13.37 -13.75 13.47
N GLU A 296 -12.29 -14.30 12.94
CA GLU A 296 -12.23 -15.61 12.28
C GLU A 296 -12.64 -16.73 13.26
N ALA A 297 -12.18 -16.68 14.51
CA ALA A 297 -12.55 -17.63 15.55
C ALA A 297 -14.03 -17.52 15.96
N THR A 298 -14.58 -16.30 16.00
CA THR A 298 -16.00 -16.08 16.35
C THR A 298 -16.93 -16.73 15.31
N TRP A 299 -16.62 -16.58 14.02
CA TRP A 299 -17.38 -17.24 12.94
C TRP A 299 -17.31 -18.76 13.02
N THR A 300 -16.14 -19.30 13.37
CA THR A 300 -15.94 -20.75 13.50
C THR A 300 -16.70 -21.32 14.71
N HIS A 301 -16.73 -20.59 15.82
CA HIS A 301 -17.38 -21.03 17.08
C HIS A 301 -18.87 -21.39 16.89
N MET A 302 -19.56 -20.72 15.96
CA MET A 302 -20.96 -20.97 15.65
C MET A 302 -21.24 -22.41 15.14
N PHE A 303 -20.20 -23.14 14.74
CA PHE A 303 -20.29 -24.53 14.27
C PHE A 303 -19.95 -25.55 15.37
N GLY A 304 -19.87 -25.11 16.64
CA GLY A 304 -19.77 -25.98 17.81
C GLY A 304 -18.35 -26.44 18.17
N TYR A 305 -17.32 -25.69 17.76
CA TYR A 305 -15.95 -25.93 18.20
C TYR A 305 -15.10 -24.65 18.15
N ASP A 306 -14.10 -24.59 19.03
CA ASP A 306 -13.16 -23.46 19.07
C ASP A 306 -11.96 -23.69 18.15
N VAL A 307 -11.44 -22.60 17.60
CA VAL A 307 -10.13 -22.59 16.97
C VAL A 307 -9.06 -22.77 18.04
N ARG A 308 -8.23 -23.81 17.91
CA ARG A 308 -7.15 -24.14 18.84
C ARG A 308 -5.80 -24.00 18.16
N GLY A 309 -4.75 -23.69 18.93
CA GLY A 309 -3.42 -23.45 18.37
C GLY A 309 -3.26 -22.05 17.74
N GLN A 310 -4.07 -21.08 18.16
CA GLN A 310 -3.94 -19.67 17.77
C GLN A 310 -2.53 -19.18 18.14
N GLU A 311 -1.72 -18.88 17.13
CA GLU A 311 -0.31 -18.53 17.29
C GLU A 311 -0.07 -17.06 17.01
N TRP A 312 -0.64 -16.53 15.93
CA TRP A 312 -0.30 -15.19 15.45
C TRP A 312 -1.51 -14.44 14.91
N ASP A 313 -1.66 -13.20 15.36
CA ASP A 313 -2.63 -12.24 14.84
C ASP A 313 -1.84 -11.10 14.18
N THR A 314 -1.90 -11.01 12.84
CA THR A 314 -1.07 -10.06 12.10
C THR A 314 -1.53 -8.61 12.28
N MET A 315 -2.78 -8.35 12.67
CA MET A 315 -3.24 -7.01 13.01
C MET A 315 -2.70 -6.55 14.37
N LEU A 316 -2.74 -7.41 15.39
CA LEU A 316 -2.16 -7.12 16.70
C LEU A 316 -0.64 -6.96 16.61
N ALA A 317 0.05 -7.84 15.89
CA ALA A 317 1.48 -7.69 15.64
C ALA A 317 1.80 -6.39 14.90
N SER A 318 0.96 -5.97 13.94
CA SER A 318 1.10 -4.65 13.29
C SER A 318 1.00 -3.49 14.28
N HIS A 319 0.11 -3.57 15.27
CA HIS A 319 0.03 -2.57 16.34
C HIS A 319 1.31 -2.53 17.19
N VAL A 320 1.91 -3.68 17.49
CA VAL A 320 3.19 -3.75 18.21
C VAL A 320 4.31 -3.07 17.42
N HIS A 321 4.39 -3.31 16.11
CA HIS A 321 5.39 -2.66 15.25
C HIS A 321 5.17 -1.14 15.10
N ASP A 322 3.92 -0.72 14.91
CA ASP A 322 3.60 0.66 14.59
C ASP A 322 2.19 1.04 15.02
N ASN A 323 2.10 1.89 16.05
CA ASN A 323 0.83 2.34 16.62
C ASN A 323 0.20 3.55 15.91
N ARG A 324 0.69 3.93 14.72
CA ARG A 324 0.06 5.00 13.93
C ARG A 324 -1.34 4.57 13.48
N SER A 325 -2.28 5.51 13.48
CA SER A 325 -3.65 5.23 13.04
C SER A 325 -3.71 4.83 11.56
N GLY A 326 -4.49 3.80 11.26
CA GLY A 326 -4.82 3.39 9.89
C GLY A 326 -3.70 2.66 9.14
N VAL A 327 -2.72 2.08 9.85
CA VAL A 327 -1.62 1.30 9.26
C VAL A 327 -1.73 -0.21 9.49
N THR A 328 -2.65 -0.70 10.32
CA THR A 328 -2.64 -2.12 10.76
C THR A 328 -3.51 -3.06 9.94
N GLY A 329 -4.34 -2.53 9.03
CA GLY A 329 -5.18 -3.36 8.16
C GLY A 329 -4.38 -4.10 7.09
N LEU A 330 -4.82 -5.32 6.75
CA LEU A 330 -4.15 -6.21 5.80
C LEU A 330 -3.83 -5.53 4.48
N LYS A 331 -4.81 -4.86 3.85
CA LYS A 331 -4.64 -4.15 2.57
C LYS A 331 -3.54 -3.08 2.63
N PHE A 332 -3.42 -2.38 3.76
CA PHE A 332 -2.35 -1.40 3.93
C PHE A 332 -1.00 -2.08 4.09
N GLN A 333 -0.92 -3.12 4.92
CA GLN A 333 0.31 -3.91 5.11
C GLN A 333 0.76 -4.58 3.79
N ALA A 334 -0.19 -5.13 3.02
CA ALA A 334 0.02 -5.70 1.70
C ALA A 334 0.70 -4.69 0.76
N TYR A 335 0.19 -3.45 0.74
CA TYR A 335 0.77 -2.39 -0.06
C TYR A 335 2.15 -1.98 0.43
N VAL A 336 2.30 -1.60 1.71
CA VAL A 336 3.57 -1.01 2.17
C VAL A 336 4.72 -2.01 2.28
N ARG A 337 4.42 -3.31 2.44
CA ARG A 337 5.44 -4.37 2.55
C ARG A 337 5.69 -5.10 1.24
N PHE A 338 4.65 -5.35 0.46
CA PHE A 338 4.75 -6.19 -0.74
C PHE A 338 4.42 -5.45 -2.03
N GLY A 339 3.98 -4.19 -1.98
CA GLY A 339 3.60 -3.45 -3.18
C GLY A 339 2.29 -3.91 -3.81
N LEU A 340 1.52 -4.73 -3.09
CA LEU A 340 0.26 -5.28 -3.57
C LEU A 340 -0.89 -4.30 -3.31
N VAL A 341 -1.63 -3.95 -4.36
CA VAL A 341 -2.73 -2.98 -4.29
C VAL A 341 -3.82 -3.36 -5.29
N GLY A 342 -5.07 -2.99 -5.00
CA GLY A 342 -6.19 -3.10 -5.93
C GLY A 342 -6.75 -4.51 -6.14
N TYR A 343 -6.18 -5.53 -5.51
CA TYR A 343 -6.68 -6.92 -5.61
C TYR A 343 -8.11 -7.09 -5.04
N ASP A 344 -8.58 -6.12 -4.26
CA ASP A 344 -9.93 -6.08 -3.70
C ASP A 344 -10.91 -5.17 -4.44
N ASP A 345 -10.46 -4.40 -5.44
CA ASP A 345 -11.26 -3.34 -6.07
C ASP A 345 -12.58 -3.87 -6.69
N GLU A 346 -12.55 -5.08 -7.23
CA GLU A 346 -13.74 -5.72 -7.81
C GLU A 346 -14.74 -6.24 -6.78
N ILE A 347 -14.28 -6.49 -5.54
CA ILE A 347 -15.04 -7.17 -4.48
C ILE A 347 -15.49 -6.18 -3.39
N GLU A 348 -14.70 -5.14 -3.11
CA GLU A 348 -14.99 -4.12 -2.10
C GLU A 348 -16.42 -3.53 -2.17
N PRO A 349 -17.02 -3.27 -3.36
CA PRO A 349 -18.41 -2.80 -3.46
C PRO A 349 -19.45 -3.77 -2.89
N TYR A 350 -19.11 -5.07 -2.76
CA TYR A 350 -20.00 -6.12 -2.26
C TYR A 350 -19.81 -6.44 -0.78
N LEU A 351 -18.70 -6.01 -0.16
CA LEU A 351 -18.40 -6.30 1.25
C LEU A 351 -19.11 -5.36 2.23
N LYS A 352 -19.62 -4.21 1.76
CA LYS A 352 -20.32 -3.24 2.60
C LYS A 352 -21.77 -3.67 2.82
N GLY A 353 -22.19 -3.75 4.08
CA GLY A 353 -23.58 -3.95 4.46
C GLY A 353 -24.48 -2.83 3.93
N LYS A 354 -25.75 -3.16 3.66
CA LYS A 354 -26.74 -2.18 3.14
C LYS A 354 -26.96 -0.99 4.08
N ASN A 355 -26.75 -1.18 5.38
CA ASN A 355 -26.85 -0.13 6.40
C ASN A 355 -25.52 0.00 7.17
N PRO A 356 -24.72 1.05 6.91
CA PRO A 356 -23.41 1.22 7.58
C PRO A 356 -23.47 1.36 9.10
N LYS A 357 -24.64 1.69 9.67
CA LYS A 357 -24.84 1.83 11.12
C LYS A 357 -25.22 0.51 11.80
N ASP A 358 -25.51 -0.53 11.03
CA ASP A 358 -25.90 -1.83 11.54
C ASP A 358 -24.80 -2.85 11.26
N SER A 359 -24.12 -3.28 12.34
CA SER A 359 -23.06 -4.28 12.27
C SER A 359 -23.54 -5.68 11.88
N ASN A 360 -24.85 -5.94 11.93
CA ASN A 360 -25.47 -7.18 11.49
C ASN A 360 -26.03 -7.06 10.06
N SER A 361 -25.86 -5.92 9.39
CA SER A 361 -26.38 -5.75 8.06
C SER A 361 -25.71 -6.71 7.08
N VAL A 362 -26.54 -7.48 6.36
CA VAL A 362 -26.08 -8.40 5.33
C VAL A 362 -25.46 -7.59 4.19
N ASN A 363 -24.26 -7.99 3.79
CA ASN A 363 -23.56 -7.42 2.63
C ASN A 363 -24.07 -8.04 1.32
N ARG A 364 -23.39 -7.76 0.20
CA ARG A 364 -23.78 -8.25 -1.13
C ARG A 364 -22.83 -9.32 -1.65
N ILE A 365 -22.04 -9.98 -0.79
CA ILE A 365 -21.06 -10.97 -1.24
C ILE A 365 -21.70 -12.17 -1.96
N GLU A 366 -22.93 -12.56 -1.60
CA GLU A 366 -23.70 -13.60 -2.30
C GLU A 366 -24.03 -13.20 -3.77
N GLU A 367 -24.26 -11.91 -4.02
CA GLU A 367 -24.43 -11.38 -5.39
C GLU A 367 -23.12 -11.52 -6.18
N ALA A 368 -21.98 -11.22 -5.54
CA ALA A 368 -20.66 -11.43 -6.13
C ALA A 368 -20.33 -12.91 -6.33
N MET A 369 -20.73 -13.80 -5.42
CA MET A 369 -20.53 -15.24 -5.59
C MET A 369 -21.31 -15.79 -6.79
N ARG A 370 -22.48 -15.22 -7.11
CA ARG A 370 -23.25 -15.59 -8.31
C ARG A 370 -22.66 -15.04 -9.61
N THR A 371 -22.12 -13.83 -9.60
CA THR A 371 -21.76 -13.07 -10.81
C THR A 371 -20.24 -13.01 -11.08
N LYS A 372 -19.44 -13.16 -10.03
CA LYS A 372 -17.99 -12.97 -9.96
C LYS A 372 -17.31 -14.00 -9.05
N ARG A 373 -17.81 -15.25 -9.04
CA ARG A 373 -17.37 -16.33 -8.15
C ARG A 373 -15.85 -16.46 -8.08
N LYS A 374 -15.18 -16.53 -9.24
CA LYS A 374 -13.73 -16.69 -9.31
C LYS A 374 -13.01 -15.53 -8.62
N GLN A 375 -13.45 -14.30 -8.80
CA GLN A 375 -12.85 -13.11 -8.20
C GLN A 375 -13.01 -13.12 -6.68
N VAL A 376 -14.18 -13.50 -6.15
CA VAL A 376 -14.39 -13.61 -4.69
C VAL A 376 -13.46 -14.67 -4.08
N LEU A 377 -13.37 -15.84 -4.71
CA LEU A 377 -12.51 -16.92 -4.23
C LEU A 377 -11.02 -16.56 -4.34
N THR A 378 -10.64 -15.90 -5.44
CA THR A 378 -9.26 -15.40 -5.61
C THR A 378 -8.94 -14.36 -4.53
N TYR A 379 -9.83 -13.40 -4.27
CA TYR A 379 -9.69 -12.39 -3.22
C TYR A 379 -9.46 -13.02 -1.83
N CYS A 380 -10.31 -13.97 -1.43
CA CYS A 380 -10.15 -14.70 -0.16
C CYS A 380 -8.81 -15.47 -0.09
N GLY A 381 -8.42 -16.13 -1.19
CA GLY A 381 -7.14 -16.82 -1.29
C GLY A 381 -5.93 -15.87 -1.14
N ILE A 382 -6.00 -14.67 -1.75
CA ILE A 382 -4.97 -13.64 -1.62
C ILE A 382 -4.90 -13.12 -0.18
N ASP A 383 -6.04 -12.89 0.49
CA ASP A 383 -6.06 -12.43 1.88
C ASP A 383 -5.36 -13.46 2.81
N ALA A 384 -5.61 -14.76 2.64
CA ALA A 384 -4.87 -15.81 3.36
C ALA A 384 -3.37 -15.85 3.00
N LEU A 385 -3.02 -15.71 1.72
CA LEU A 385 -1.64 -15.70 1.25
C LEU A 385 -0.83 -14.55 1.84
N VAL A 386 -1.38 -13.34 1.78
CA VAL A 386 -0.75 -12.13 2.32
C VAL A 386 -0.67 -12.20 3.84
N THR A 387 -1.70 -12.73 4.50
CA THR A 387 -1.69 -12.94 5.96
C THR A 387 -0.54 -13.85 6.38
N TYR A 388 -0.31 -14.96 5.65
CA TYR A 388 0.82 -15.85 5.93
C TYR A 388 2.17 -15.14 5.77
N ARG A 389 2.40 -14.49 4.63
CA ARG A 389 3.64 -13.74 4.35
C ARG A 389 3.90 -12.66 5.39
N LEU A 390 2.85 -11.91 5.75
CA LEU A 390 2.92 -10.86 6.76
C LEU A 390 3.30 -11.43 8.12
N ALA A 391 2.72 -12.56 8.51
CA ALA A 391 3.06 -13.22 9.77
C ALA A 391 4.53 -13.67 9.80
N MET A 392 5.04 -14.29 8.73
CA MET A 392 6.44 -14.73 8.67
C MET A 392 7.39 -13.52 8.81
N GLN A 393 7.12 -12.44 8.09
CA GLN A 393 7.92 -11.21 8.20
C GLN A 393 7.85 -10.58 9.59
N GLN A 394 6.66 -10.49 10.20
CA GLN A 394 6.50 -9.93 11.54
C GLN A 394 7.16 -10.79 12.62
N MET A 395 7.05 -12.11 12.52
CA MET A 395 7.70 -13.05 13.43
C MET A 395 9.22 -12.85 13.39
N GLU A 396 9.82 -12.79 12.21
CA GLU A 396 11.25 -12.49 12.04
C GLU A 396 11.61 -11.13 12.65
N GLU A 397 10.86 -10.07 12.32
CA GLU A 397 11.10 -8.71 12.81
C GLU A 397 10.97 -8.57 14.34
N LEU A 398 10.14 -9.41 14.98
CA LEU A 398 9.94 -9.44 16.44
C LEU A 398 10.82 -10.48 17.16
N GLY A 399 11.67 -11.20 16.43
CA GLY A 399 12.53 -12.24 17.01
C GLY A 399 11.75 -13.45 17.53
N TYR A 400 10.59 -13.75 16.94
CA TYR A 400 9.83 -14.95 17.22
C TYR A 400 10.48 -16.15 16.52
N ALA A 401 10.71 -17.24 17.26
CA ALA A 401 11.32 -18.44 16.69
C ALA A 401 10.37 -19.11 15.68
N LEU A 402 10.82 -19.19 14.42
CA LEU A 402 10.13 -19.85 13.32
C LEU A 402 10.33 -21.37 13.34
#